data_AF-A0A2E3W661-F1
#
_entry.id   AF-A0A2E3W661-F1
#
_cell.length_a   1.000
_cell.length_b   1.000
_cell.length_c   1.000
_cell.angle_alpha   90.00
_cell.angle_beta   90.00
_cell.angle_gamma   90.00
#
_symmetry.space_group_name_H-M   'P 1'
#
loop_
_entity.id
_entity.type
_entity.pdbx_description
1 polymer ?
#
loop_
_entity_poly.entity_id
_entity_poly.type
_entity_poly.pdbx_seq_one_letter_code
_entity_poly.pdbx_strand_id
1 'polypeptide(L)'
;MFKLLTLFFISFSAWGSILFEPYFGLSVSGELEESSTDAQFYGPGYGIKFGAQYLNLFGGIDYRIGTFSVDATEAGTTLEDETLDTETYYAFVGYEFPAFFKVWAGLGVGGDASAPGLEFSEGSGSVLGVGYKGFPIISLNLEYMTFKYDEVEPGDDSDLEWQNLLFSVSVPINF
;
A
#
# COMPACT_ATOMS: atom_id res chain seq x y z
N MET A 1 -35.43 -31.07 1.59
CA MET A 1 -34.41 -30.11 2.06
C MET A 1 -32.98 -30.56 1.84
N PHE A 2 -32.63 -31.84 1.97
CA PHE A 2 -31.23 -32.31 1.82
C PHE A 2 -30.60 -32.06 0.42
N LYS A 3 -31.42 -32.01 -0.65
CA LYS A 3 -30.94 -31.78 -2.03
C LYS A 3 -30.53 -30.33 -2.34
N LEU A 4 -31.02 -29.35 -1.57
CA LEU A 4 -30.65 -27.93 -1.75
C LEU A 4 -29.29 -27.62 -1.11
N LEU A 5 -28.97 -28.31 -0.01
CA LEU A 5 -27.69 -28.21 0.68
C LEU A 5 -26.54 -28.77 -0.17
N THR A 6 -26.77 -29.86 -0.91
CA THR A 6 -25.77 -30.44 -1.82
C THR A 6 -25.44 -29.53 -3.01
N LEU A 7 -26.39 -28.71 -3.49
CA LEU A 7 -26.14 -27.77 -4.59
C LEU A 7 -25.21 -26.63 -4.16
N PHE A 8 -25.23 -26.24 -2.87
CA PHE A 8 -24.35 -25.21 -2.31
C PHE A 8 -22.88 -25.67 -2.21
N PHE A 9 -22.64 -26.97 -2.03
CA PHE A 9 -21.28 -27.52 -1.94
C PHE A 9 -20.62 -27.81 -3.30
N ILE A 10 -21.39 -27.91 -4.39
CA ILE A 10 -20.84 -28.13 -5.75
C ILE A 10 -20.37 -26.79 -6.37
N SER A 11 -20.78 -25.64 -5.82
CA SER A 11 -20.32 -24.31 -6.25
C SER A 11 -18.88 -23.98 -5.86
N PHE A 12 -18.23 -24.79 -5.03
CA PHE A 12 -16.84 -24.58 -4.58
C PHE A 12 -15.77 -25.16 -5.52
N SER A 13 -16.14 -25.75 -6.67
CA SER A 13 -15.17 -26.34 -7.60
C SER A 13 -14.61 -25.37 -8.64
N ALA A 14 -14.86 -24.07 -8.49
CA ALA A 14 -14.26 -23.05 -9.34
C ALA A 14 -12.99 -22.54 -8.63
N TRP A 15 -11.88 -23.25 -8.85
CA TRP A 15 -10.62 -23.07 -8.13
C TRP A 15 -10.15 -21.61 -8.21
N GLY A 16 -10.25 -20.89 -7.09
CA GLY A 16 -9.50 -19.66 -6.89
C GLY A 16 -8.03 -20.02 -6.71
N SER A 17 -7.13 -19.24 -7.30
CA SER A 17 -5.70 -19.35 -7.04
C SER A 17 -5.33 -18.51 -5.83
N ILE A 18 -4.27 -18.90 -5.13
CA ILE A 18 -3.68 -18.04 -4.11
C ILE A 18 -2.79 -17.01 -4.83
N LEU A 19 -2.96 -15.75 -4.48
CA LEU A 19 -2.17 -14.63 -4.96
C LEU A 19 -0.99 -14.39 -4.01
N PHE A 20 0.21 -14.38 -4.54
CA PHE A 20 1.43 -13.95 -3.86
C PHE A 20 2.19 -13.00 -4.79
N GLU A 21 2.30 -11.74 -4.40
CA GLU A 21 2.90 -10.71 -5.24
C GLU A 21 3.84 -9.82 -4.41
N PRO A 22 5.14 -10.19 -4.28
CA PRO A 22 6.15 -9.29 -3.78
C PRO A 22 6.41 -8.15 -4.77
N TYR A 23 6.73 -6.98 -4.25
CA TYR A 23 7.05 -5.81 -5.05
C TYR A 23 8.08 -4.90 -4.38
N PHE A 24 8.75 -4.12 -5.21
CA PHE A 24 9.69 -3.08 -4.82
C PHE A 24 9.37 -1.82 -5.61
N GLY A 25 9.36 -0.66 -4.96
CA GLY A 25 9.04 0.60 -5.59
C GLY A 25 9.80 1.79 -5.02
N LEU A 26 9.65 2.91 -5.71
CA LEU A 26 10.21 4.20 -5.35
C LEU A 26 9.07 5.22 -5.23
N SER A 27 8.99 5.88 -4.09
CA SER A 27 8.14 7.06 -3.90
C SER A 27 8.77 8.22 -4.65
N VAL A 28 8.08 8.74 -5.65
CA VAL A 28 8.60 9.79 -6.55
C VAL A 28 8.05 11.18 -6.25
N SER A 29 6.97 11.24 -5.48
CA SER A 29 6.30 12.48 -5.09
C SER A 29 5.51 12.20 -3.82
N GLY A 30 6.17 12.33 -2.68
CA GLY A 30 5.56 12.24 -1.37
C GLY A 30 5.40 13.61 -0.75
N GLU A 31 4.24 13.87 -0.16
CA GLU A 31 3.93 15.07 0.61
C GLU A 31 3.49 14.65 2.01
N LEU A 32 4.07 15.29 3.02
CA LEU A 32 3.71 15.19 4.43
C LEU A 32 3.10 16.53 4.83
N GLU A 33 1.87 16.49 5.34
CA GLU A 33 1.18 17.64 5.89
C GLU A 33 1.11 17.50 7.42
N GLU A 34 1.76 18.43 8.13
CA GLU A 34 1.67 18.55 9.58
C GLU A 34 1.30 20.00 9.92
N SER A 35 0.01 20.26 10.18
CA SER A 35 -0.64 21.51 10.67
C SER A 35 -0.30 22.86 10.00
N SER A 36 0.97 23.17 9.75
CA SER A 36 1.46 24.40 9.12
C SER A 36 2.72 24.23 8.25
N THR A 37 3.25 23.01 8.09
CA THR A 37 4.47 22.74 7.33
C THR A 37 4.20 21.67 6.27
N ASP A 38 4.53 22.00 5.01
CA ASP A 38 4.55 21.04 3.91
C ASP A 38 5.98 20.49 3.79
N ALA A 39 6.15 19.18 3.93
CA ALA A 39 7.43 18.51 3.70
C ALA A 39 7.33 17.54 2.53
N GLN A 40 8.39 17.44 1.73
CA GLN A 40 8.46 16.47 0.64
C GLN A 40 9.27 15.26 1.08
N PHE A 41 8.86 14.08 0.63
CA PHE A 41 9.64 12.87 0.88
C PHE A 41 9.76 11.98 -0.35
N TYR A 42 10.87 11.25 -0.40
CA TYR A 42 11.17 10.29 -1.44
C TYR A 42 11.94 9.12 -0.83
N GLY A 43 11.86 7.96 -1.48
CA GLY A 43 12.61 6.81 -1.00
C GLY A 43 12.05 5.47 -1.46
N PRO A 44 12.79 4.39 -1.19
CA PRO A 44 12.37 3.04 -1.51
C PRO A 44 11.27 2.52 -0.58
N GLY A 45 10.40 1.69 -1.16
CA GLY A 45 9.44 0.89 -0.44
C GLY A 45 9.39 -0.52 -0.99
N TYR A 46 9.07 -1.47 -0.14
CA TYR A 46 8.94 -2.88 -0.48
C TYR A 46 7.68 -3.41 0.19
N GLY A 47 7.07 -4.41 -0.43
CA GLY A 47 5.86 -4.97 0.11
C GLY A 47 5.45 -6.25 -0.57
N ILE A 48 4.35 -6.78 -0.08
CA ILE A 48 3.83 -8.07 -0.49
C ILE A 48 2.31 -8.06 -0.42
N LYS A 49 1.68 -8.39 -1.55
CA LYS A 49 0.25 -8.65 -1.63
C LYS A 49 0.03 -10.14 -1.52
N PHE A 50 -0.77 -10.56 -0.54
CA PHE A 50 -1.15 -11.95 -0.31
C PHE A 50 -2.67 -12.08 -0.28
N GLY A 51 -3.23 -13.03 -1.02
CA GLY A 51 -4.67 -13.14 -1.13
C GLY A 51 -5.15 -14.27 -2.01
N ALA A 52 -6.32 -14.06 -2.62
CA ALA A 52 -6.91 -15.00 -3.56
C ALA A 52 -7.31 -14.29 -4.85
N GLN A 53 -7.30 -15.04 -5.95
CA GLN A 53 -7.75 -14.59 -7.27
C GLN A 53 -8.75 -15.58 -7.86
N TYR A 54 -9.87 -15.07 -8.36
CA TYR A 54 -10.94 -15.83 -8.99
C TYR A 54 -11.58 -15.04 -10.13
N LEU A 55 -11.61 -15.62 -11.34
CA LEU A 55 -12.18 -14.98 -12.55
C LEU A 55 -11.71 -13.52 -12.74
N ASN A 56 -10.40 -13.31 -12.61
CA ASN A 56 -9.72 -12.02 -12.67
C ASN A 56 -10.01 -11.04 -11.52
N LEU A 57 -10.99 -11.30 -10.67
CA LEU A 57 -11.10 -10.60 -9.40
C LEU A 57 -10.02 -11.10 -8.47
N PHE A 58 -9.37 -10.21 -7.74
CA PHE A 58 -8.39 -10.57 -6.75
C PHE A 58 -8.52 -9.69 -5.51
N GLY A 59 -8.04 -10.15 -4.38
CA GLY A 59 -8.06 -9.37 -3.14
C GLY A 59 -7.41 -10.11 -1.99
N GLY A 60 -7.10 -9.37 -0.93
CA GLY A 60 -6.39 -9.91 0.22
C GLY A 60 -5.80 -8.81 1.10
N ILE A 61 -4.62 -9.08 1.64
CA ILE A 61 -3.86 -8.17 2.50
C ILE A 61 -2.57 -7.75 1.78
N ASP A 62 -2.26 -6.47 1.87
CA ASP A 62 -1.04 -5.86 1.37
C ASP A 62 -0.22 -5.34 2.55
N TYR A 63 0.97 -5.89 2.73
CA TYR A 63 1.91 -5.49 3.76
C TYR A 63 3.07 -4.72 3.15
N ARG A 64 3.40 -3.56 3.72
CA ARG A 64 4.37 -2.64 3.15
C ARG A 64 5.29 -2.08 4.21
N ILE A 65 6.52 -1.86 3.81
CA ILE A 65 7.56 -1.23 4.61
C ILE A 65 8.34 -0.28 3.70
N GLY A 66 8.66 0.89 4.23
CA GLY A 66 9.33 1.95 3.51
C GLY A 66 10.32 2.69 4.38
N THR A 67 11.36 3.22 3.74
CA THR A 67 12.32 4.13 4.38
C THR A 67 12.41 5.34 3.48
N PHE A 68 12.05 6.51 4.00
CA PHE A 68 11.94 7.74 3.24
C PHE A 68 12.87 8.80 3.80
N SER A 69 13.50 9.55 2.89
CA SER A 69 14.20 10.79 3.21
C SER A 69 13.18 11.92 3.16
N VAL A 70 13.10 12.70 4.23
CA VAL A 70 12.19 13.85 4.37
C VAL A 70 13.00 15.13 4.23
N ASP A 71 12.62 15.95 3.25
CA ASP A 71 13.15 17.29 3.04
C ASP A 71 12.12 18.30 3.58
N ALA A 72 12.34 18.78 4.80
CA ALA A 72 11.51 19.81 5.42
C ALA A 72 12.08 21.21 5.13
N THR A 73 11.25 22.11 4.61
CA THR A 73 11.61 23.52 4.43
C THR A 73 10.89 24.37 5.48
N GLU A 74 11.59 24.79 6.54
CA GLU A 74 11.04 25.68 7.56
C GLU A 74 11.75 27.04 7.53
N ALA A 75 10.99 28.12 7.34
CA ALA A 75 11.47 29.52 7.43
C ALA A 75 12.78 29.84 6.65
N GLY A 76 13.03 29.17 5.52
CA GLY A 76 14.22 29.37 4.69
C GLY A 76 15.48 28.61 5.12
N THR A 77 15.34 27.68 6.07
CA THR A 77 16.37 26.70 6.44
C THR A 77 15.87 25.30 6.06
N THR A 78 16.59 24.60 5.19
CA THR A 78 16.33 23.18 4.93
C THR A 78 16.90 22.38 6.09
N LEU A 79 16.04 21.69 6.84
CA LEU A 79 16.49 20.63 7.73
C LEU A 79 16.66 19.39 6.85
N GLU A 80 17.92 19.13 6.46
CA GLU A 80 18.27 17.96 5.65
C GLU A 80 18.38 16.71 6.54
N ASP A 81 17.95 15.57 5.99
CA ASP A 81 18.24 14.20 6.45
C ASP A 81 17.44 13.65 7.65
N GLU A 82 16.15 13.96 7.77
CA GLU A 82 15.28 13.12 8.61
C GLU A 82 14.86 11.85 7.85
N THR A 83 15.04 10.70 8.50
CA THR A 83 14.62 9.40 7.97
C THR A 83 13.28 9.03 8.60
N LEU A 84 12.29 8.77 7.75
CA LEU A 84 10.98 8.26 8.16
C LEU A 84 10.87 6.80 7.73
N ASP A 85 10.85 5.91 8.70
CA ASP A 85 10.54 4.50 8.48
C ASP A 85 9.03 4.30 8.63
N THR A 86 8.42 3.53 7.74
CA THR A 86 6.98 3.25 7.77
C THR A 86 6.70 1.77 7.61
N GLU A 87 5.64 1.33 8.26
CA GLU A 87 5.08 -0.02 8.17
C GLU A 87 3.56 0.12 8.02
N THR A 88 2.98 -0.39 6.94
CA THR A 88 1.54 -0.20 6.65
C THR A 88 0.89 -1.46 6.14
N TYR A 89 -0.40 -1.61 6.47
CA TYR A 89 -1.21 -2.76 6.15
C TYR A 89 -2.50 -2.30 5.46
N TYR A 90 -2.83 -2.89 4.31
CA TYR A 90 -4.07 -2.62 3.60
C TYR A 90 -4.86 -3.90 3.36
N ALA A 91 -6.17 -3.83 3.51
CA ALA A 91 -7.07 -4.79 2.87
C ALA A 91 -7.38 -4.28 1.46
N PHE A 92 -7.22 -5.11 0.44
CA PHE A 92 -7.36 -4.69 -0.96
C PHE A 92 -8.25 -5.60 -1.80
N VAL A 93 -8.80 -5.01 -2.86
CA VAL A 93 -9.56 -5.70 -3.91
C VAL A 93 -9.20 -5.10 -5.26
N GLY A 94 -9.18 -5.93 -6.30
CA GLY A 94 -8.84 -5.51 -7.64
C GLY A 94 -9.37 -6.43 -8.72
N TYR A 95 -9.09 -6.03 -9.96
CA TYR A 95 -9.51 -6.74 -11.17
C TYR A 95 -8.41 -6.72 -12.24
N GLU A 96 -8.11 -7.88 -12.81
CA GLU A 96 -7.19 -8.08 -13.93
C GLU A 96 -7.96 -8.06 -15.27
N PHE A 97 -7.71 -7.05 -16.09
CA PHE A 97 -8.29 -6.96 -17.42
C PHE A 97 -7.56 -7.90 -18.40
N PRO A 98 -8.27 -8.44 -19.42
CA PRO A 98 -7.67 -9.27 -20.46
C PRO A 98 -6.51 -8.62 -21.24
N ALA A 99 -6.37 -7.30 -21.18
CA ALA A 99 -5.32 -6.52 -21.85
C ALA A 99 -4.03 -6.35 -21.02
N PHE A 100 -3.76 -7.25 -20.07
CA PHE A 100 -2.62 -7.21 -19.15
C PHE A 100 -2.59 -6.00 -18.21
N PHE A 101 -3.70 -5.26 -18.11
CA PHE A 101 -3.85 -4.20 -17.12
C PHE A 101 -4.55 -4.75 -15.89
N LYS A 102 -4.21 -4.24 -14.72
CA LYS A 102 -4.95 -4.49 -13.50
C LYS A 102 -5.18 -3.19 -12.75
N VAL A 103 -6.27 -3.14 -12.01
CA VAL A 103 -6.57 -2.03 -11.10
C VAL A 103 -6.90 -2.61 -9.74
N TRP A 104 -6.56 -1.90 -8.68
CA TRP A 104 -6.92 -2.26 -7.32
C TRP A 104 -7.14 -1.03 -6.47
N ALA A 105 -7.94 -1.21 -5.43
CA ALA A 105 -8.08 -0.25 -4.36
C ALA A 105 -7.89 -0.98 -3.02
N GLY A 106 -7.37 -0.27 -2.03
CA GLY A 106 -7.19 -0.79 -0.69
C GLY A 106 -7.52 0.23 0.38
N LEU A 107 -7.89 -0.26 1.54
CA LEU A 107 -8.14 0.52 2.75
C LEU A 107 -7.09 0.13 3.79
N GLY A 108 -6.44 1.12 4.37
CA GLY A 108 -5.49 0.96 5.46
C GLY A 108 -6.21 0.42 6.69
N VAL A 109 -5.73 -0.70 7.21
CA VAL A 109 -6.28 -1.38 8.39
C VAL A 109 -5.37 -1.28 9.61
N GLY A 110 -4.22 -0.64 9.44
CA GLY A 110 -3.22 -0.44 10.47
C GLY A 110 -1.89 -0.01 9.86
N GLY A 111 -1.01 0.51 10.69
CA GLY A 111 0.36 0.86 10.33
C GLY A 111 0.98 1.77 11.38
N ASP A 112 2.30 1.80 11.36
CA ASP A 112 3.14 2.56 12.27
C ASP A 112 4.20 3.30 11.44
N ALA A 113 4.70 4.41 11.98
CA ALA A 113 5.87 5.08 11.43
C ALA A 113 6.80 5.54 12.55
N SER A 114 8.08 5.71 12.23
CA SER A 114 9.07 6.20 13.18
C SER A 114 10.02 7.17 12.51
N ALA A 115 10.27 8.28 13.19
CA ALA A 115 11.32 9.26 12.87
C ALA A 115 12.23 9.43 14.10
N PRO A 116 13.42 10.07 13.99
CA PRO A 116 14.33 10.24 15.11
C PRO A 116 13.68 10.95 16.31
N GLY A 117 13.30 10.17 17.32
CA GLY A 117 12.68 10.69 18.55
C GLY A 117 11.16 10.85 18.47
N LEU A 118 10.51 10.38 17.40
CA LEU A 118 9.05 10.37 17.22
C LEU A 118 8.57 8.99 16.76
N GLU A 119 7.52 8.47 17.40
CA GLU A 119 6.79 7.26 16.98
C GLU A 119 5.35 7.65 16.63
N PHE A 120 4.83 7.10 15.53
CA PHE A 120 3.50 7.37 15.00
C PHE A 120 2.73 6.04 14.92
N SER A 121 1.50 6.01 15.42
CA SER A 121 0.70 4.78 15.49
C SER A 121 -0.76 5.00 15.05
N GLU A 122 -1.56 3.93 15.08
CA GLU A 122 -2.97 3.91 14.65
C GLU A 122 -3.18 4.36 13.18
N GLY A 123 -2.27 3.93 12.31
CA GLY A 123 -2.27 4.27 10.90
C GLY A 123 -3.51 3.80 10.12
N SER A 124 -4.13 4.69 9.35
CA SER A 124 -5.23 4.37 8.44
C SER A 124 -5.14 5.14 7.13
N GLY A 125 -5.78 4.65 6.06
CA GLY A 125 -5.65 5.31 4.78
C GLY A 125 -6.27 4.60 3.60
N SER A 126 -5.83 4.93 2.40
CA SER A 126 -6.28 4.30 1.17
C SER A 126 -5.17 4.18 0.13
N VAL A 127 -5.32 3.21 -0.76
CA VAL A 127 -4.46 3.07 -1.93
C VAL A 127 -5.33 2.84 -3.16
N LEU A 128 -4.95 3.49 -4.27
CA LEU A 128 -5.48 3.22 -5.60
C LEU A 128 -4.31 2.89 -6.52
N GLY A 129 -4.38 1.74 -7.19
CA GLY A 129 -3.31 1.26 -8.05
C GLY A 129 -3.77 0.88 -9.44
N VAL A 130 -2.87 1.09 -10.40
CA VAL A 130 -2.96 0.56 -11.75
C VAL A 130 -1.65 -0.15 -12.09
N GLY A 131 -1.75 -1.27 -12.79
CA GLY A 131 -0.61 -2.12 -13.11
C GLY A 131 -0.68 -2.60 -14.54
N TYR A 132 0.48 -2.79 -15.15
CA TYR A 132 0.66 -3.35 -16.48
C TYR A 132 1.61 -4.54 -16.43
N LYS A 133 1.05 -5.72 -16.71
CA LYS A 133 1.75 -7.01 -16.79
C LYS A 133 2.34 -7.21 -18.19
N GLY A 134 3.32 -6.38 -18.53
CA GLY A 134 4.00 -6.43 -19.83
C GLY A 134 4.81 -7.71 -20.08
N PHE A 135 5.12 -8.47 -19.03
CA PHE A 135 5.85 -9.73 -19.09
C PHE A 135 5.11 -10.83 -18.30
N PRO A 136 5.35 -12.12 -18.59
CA PRO A 136 4.61 -13.22 -17.96
C PRO A 136 4.62 -13.20 -16.42
N ILE A 137 5.71 -12.71 -15.82
CA ILE A 137 5.93 -12.71 -14.37
C ILE A 137 6.32 -11.34 -13.80
N ILE A 138 6.30 -10.26 -14.60
CA ILE A 138 6.67 -8.91 -14.13
C ILE A 138 5.54 -7.95 -14.45
N SER A 139 5.13 -7.17 -13.45
CA SER A 139 4.18 -6.07 -13.56
C SER A 139 4.86 -4.76 -13.19
N LEU A 140 4.59 -3.72 -13.97
CA LEU A 140 4.90 -2.33 -13.61
C LEU A 140 3.65 -1.71 -13.01
N ASN A 141 3.79 -1.01 -11.90
CA ASN A 141 2.67 -0.49 -11.14
C ASN A 141 2.86 1.00 -10.85
N LEU A 142 1.74 1.71 -10.83
CA LEU A 142 1.63 3.06 -10.35
C LEU A 142 0.54 3.08 -9.28
N GLU A 143 0.89 3.51 -8.07
CA GLU A 143 -0.01 3.59 -6.93
C GLU A 143 -0.06 5.03 -6.42
N TYR A 144 -1.27 5.51 -6.17
CA TYR A 144 -1.53 6.71 -5.39
C TYR A 144 -2.01 6.28 -4.00
N MET A 145 -1.37 6.80 -2.96
CA MET A 145 -1.60 6.39 -1.58
C MET A 145 -1.86 7.62 -0.73
N THR A 146 -2.79 7.49 0.20
CA THR A 146 -3.05 8.46 1.26
C THR A 146 -3.06 7.70 2.58
N PHE A 147 -2.48 8.26 3.62
CA PHE A 147 -2.40 7.60 4.90
C PHE A 147 -2.21 8.63 6.01
N LYS A 148 -2.80 8.36 7.17
CA LYS A 148 -2.77 9.24 8.34
C LYS A 148 -2.47 8.44 9.60
N TYR A 149 -1.78 9.05 10.54
CA TYR A 149 -1.51 8.51 11.87
C TYR A 149 -2.18 9.42 12.90
N ASP A 150 -2.91 8.80 13.81
CA ASP A 150 -3.77 9.51 14.79
C ASP A 150 -3.09 9.64 16.16
N GLU A 151 -1.96 8.94 16.40
CA GLU A 151 -1.18 9.03 17.65
C GLU A 151 0.30 9.34 17.39
N VAL A 152 0.91 10.21 18.22
CA VAL A 152 2.32 10.63 18.15
C VAL A 152 3.00 10.60 19.53
N GLU A 153 4.12 9.90 19.65
CA GLU A 153 4.92 9.83 20.89
C GLU A 153 6.35 10.35 20.71
N PRO A 154 6.93 11.12 21.67
CA PRO A 154 6.31 11.71 22.85
C PRO A 154 5.65 13.07 22.51
N GLY A 155 4.32 13.11 22.35
CA GLY A 155 3.60 14.30 21.91
C GLY A 155 2.08 14.23 22.16
N ASP A 156 1.38 15.34 21.88
CA ASP A 156 -0.08 15.54 21.95
C ASP A 156 -0.76 15.00 20.67
N ASP A 157 -2.11 15.02 20.61
CA ASP A 157 -2.97 14.56 19.50
C ASP A 157 -2.76 15.29 18.13
N SER A 158 -1.55 15.29 17.58
CA SER A 158 -1.24 15.86 16.26
C SER A 158 -1.33 14.81 15.17
N ASP A 159 -2.26 14.99 14.24
CA ASP A 159 -2.41 14.09 13.09
C ASP A 159 -1.23 14.29 12.11
N LEU A 160 -0.58 13.20 11.70
CA LEU A 160 0.38 13.20 10.58
C LEU A 160 -0.31 12.61 9.35
N GLU A 161 -0.53 13.42 8.33
CA GLU A 161 -1.09 12.97 7.05
C GLU A 161 -0.01 12.94 5.96
N TRP A 162 -0.02 11.88 5.16
CA TRP A 162 0.86 11.78 4.00
C TRP A 162 0.15 11.24 2.77
N GLN A 163 0.59 11.74 1.63
CA GLN A 163 0.17 11.25 0.33
C GLN A 163 1.36 11.03 -0.58
N ASN A 164 1.31 10.02 -1.44
CA ASN A 164 2.35 9.85 -2.44
C ASN A 164 1.96 9.08 -3.69
N LEU A 165 2.83 9.24 -4.69
CA LEU A 165 2.90 8.39 -5.87
C LEU A 165 4.06 7.41 -5.76
N LEU A 166 3.74 6.12 -5.82
CA LEU A 166 4.69 5.02 -5.83
C LEU A 166 4.75 4.38 -7.22
N PHE A 167 5.96 4.32 -7.78
CA PHE A 167 6.23 3.50 -8.96
C PHE A 167 6.89 2.19 -8.51
N SER A 168 6.30 1.05 -8.85
CA SER A 168 6.80 -0.24 -8.39
C SER A 168 6.88 -1.32 -9.47
N VAL A 169 7.77 -2.28 -9.25
CA VAL A 169 7.90 -3.51 -10.02
C VAL A 169 7.46 -4.66 -9.12
N SER A 170 6.58 -5.52 -9.62
CA SER A 170 6.08 -6.66 -8.87
C SER A 170 6.15 -7.97 -9.63
N VAL A 171 6.16 -9.07 -8.89
CA VAL A 171 6.21 -10.43 -9.42
C VAL A 171 4.94 -11.19 -8.99
N PRO A 172 3.83 -11.11 -9.75
CA PRO A 172 2.60 -11.81 -9.40
C PRO A 172 2.72 -13.31 -9.65
N ILE A 173 2.56 -14.10 -8.58
CA ILE A 173 2.57 -15.56 -8.62
C ILE A 173 1.19 -16.06 -8.16
N ASN A 174 0.55 -16.83 -9.05
CA ASN A 174 -0.73 -17.47 -8.78
C ASN A 174 -0.53 -18.99 -8.76
N PHE A 175 -0.95 -19.66 -7.70
CA PHE A 175 -0.84 -21.12 -7.51
C PHE A 175 -2.16 -21.77 -7.09
#